data_AF-A0A6M8BHD6-F1
#
_entry.id   AF-A0A6M8BHD6-F1
#
_cell.length_a   1.000
_cell.length_b   1.000
_cell.length_c   1.000
_cell.angle_alpha   90.00
_cell.angle_beta   90.00
_cell.angle_gamma   90.00
#
_symmetry.space_group_name_H-M   'P 1'
#
loop_
_entity.id
_entity.type
_entity.pdbx_description
1 polymer ?
#
loop_
_entity_poly.entity_id
_entity_poly.type
_entity_poly.pdbx_seq_one_letter_code
_entity_poly.pdbx_strand_id
1 'polypeptide(L)' 'MVWALPGRASVSTQALVDRILSSGQMTRKEHLQLAATILSDQRLTQAERYHISRVFDELQAGRVMLVD' A
#
# COMPACT_ATOMS: atom_id res chain seq x y z
N MET A 1 -1.19 22.26 17.69
CA MET A 1 -0.17 21.18 17.69
C MET A 1 -0.52 20.21 16.58
N VAL A 2 0.15 20.36 15.43
CA VAL A 2 0.02 19.43 14.29
C VAL A 2 1.08 18.36 14.50
N TRP A 3 0.68 17.13 14.83
CA TRP A 3 1.61 16.00 14.78
C TRP A 3 1.79 15.58 13.33
N ALA A 4 2.78 16.17 12.66
CA ALA A 4 3.51 15.45 11.63
C ALA A 4 4.52 14.57 12.36
N LEU A 5 4.28 13.26 12.40
CA LEU A 5 5.32 12.28 12.72
C LEU A 5 5.98 11.90 11.38
N PRO A 6 7.17 12.42 11.04
CA PRO A 6 7.89 11.96 9.87
C PRO A 6 8.62 10.66 10.27
N GLY A 7 8.34 9.56 9.57
CA GLY A 7 9.23 8.39 9.58
C GLY A 7 8.63 7.03 9.92
N ARG A 8 7.32 6.90 10.18
CA ARG A 8 6.70 5.59 10.50
C ARG A 8 5.83 5.00 9.38
N ALA A 9 5.44 5.80 8.39
CA ALA A 9 4.60 5.36 7.28
C ALA A 9 5.31 4.39 6.31
N SER A 10 6.63 4.49 6.16
CA SER A 10 7.38 3.70 5.18
C SER A 10 7.45 2.22 5.54
N VAL A 11 7.80 1.90 6.80
CA VAL A 11 7.93 0.51 7.27
C VAL A 11 6.59 -0.21 7.28
N SER A 12 5.52 0.48 7.70
CA SER A 12 4.17 -0.12 7.74
C SER A 12 3.58 -0.34 6.36
N THR A 13 3.87 0.53 5.37
CA THR A 13 3.34 0.37 4.01
C THR A 13 4.07 -0.74 3.27
N GLN A 14 5.41 -0.82 3.39
CA GLN A 14 6.17 -1.91 2.77
C GLN A 14 5.80 -3.28 3.34
N ALA A 15 5.71 -3.41 4.67
CA ALA A 15 5.29 -4.66 5.30
C ALA A 15 3.88 -5.11 4.85
N LEU A 16 2.97 -4.16 4.64
CA LEU A 16 1.62 -4.43 4.15
C LEU A 16 1.62 -4.86 2.69
N VAL A 17 2.42 -4.22 1.84
CA VAL A 17 2.62 -4.61 0.44
C VAL A 17 3.20 -6.02 0.35
N ASP A 18 4.28 -6.32 1.08
CA ASP A 18 4.90 -7.65 1.09
C ASP A 18 3.91 -8.73 1.57
N ARG A 19 3.11 -8.44 2.60
CA ARG A 19 2.06 -9.35 3.07
C ARG A 19 1.01 -9.63 1.99
N ILE A 20 0.56 -8.61 1.26
CA ILE A 20 -0.43 -8.77 0.19
C ILE A 20 0.14 -9.58 -0.97
N LEU A 21 1.37 -9.26 -1.41
CA LEU A 21 2.04 -9.99 -2.49
C LEU A 21 2.33 -11.44 -2.11
N SER A 22 2.71 -11.71 -0.86
CA SER A 22 2.97 -13.07 -0.39
C SER A 22 1.70 -13.89 -0.21
N SER A 23 0.61 -13.28 0.25
CA SER A 23 -0.66 -13.99 0.48
C SER A 23 -1.51 -14.08 -0.79
N GLY A 24 -1.26 -13.24 -1.79
CA GLY A 24 -2.15 -13.07 -2.94
C GLY A 24 -3.54 -12.55 -2.54
N GLN A 25 -3.65 -11.97 -1.35
CA GLN A 25 -4.92 -11.56 -0.75
C GLN A 25 -4.80 -10.15 -0.21
N MET A 26 -5.83 -9.36 -0.45
CA MET A 26 -5.92 -7.99 0.03
C MET A 26 -7.32 -7.73 0.55
N THR A 27 -7.41 -7.12 1.73
CA THR A 27 -8.69 -6.67 2.26
C THR A 27 -9.13 -5.35 1.65
N ARG A 28 -10.45 -5.08 1.63
CA ARG A 28 -10.96 -3.77 1.19
C ARG A 28 -10.36 -2.62 2.01
N LYS A 29 -10.12 -2.84 3.30
CA LYS A 29 -9.47 -1.85 4.18
C LYS A 29 -8.03 -1.58 3.74
N GLU A 30 -7.26 -2.62 3.43
CA GLU A 30 -5.89 -2.49 2.92
C GLU A 30 -5.85 -1.77 1.57
N HIS A 31 -6.76 -2.11 0.65
CA HIS A 31 -6.89 -1.42 -0.64
C HIS A 31 -7.15 0.08 -0.45
N LEU A 32 -8.12 0.45 0.40
CA LEU A 32 -8.42 1.86 0.68
C LEU A 32 -7.25 2.58 1.36
N GLN A 33 -6.52 1.91 2.25
CA GLN A 33 -5.35 2.47 2.91
C GLN A 33 -4.23 2.76 1.90
N LEU A 34 -3.95 1.83 0.98
CA LEU A 34 -2.96 2.01 -0.08
C LEU A 34 -3.35 3.14 -1.05
N ALA A 35 -4.61 3.18 -1.47
CA ALA A 35 -5.12 4.25 -2.33
C ALA A 35 -5.04 5.61 -1.65
N ALA A 36 -5.47 5.70 -0.38
CA ALA A 36 -5.35 6.92 0.40
C ALA A 36 -3.89 7.37 0.56
N THR A 37 -2.96 6.43 0.70
CA THR A 37 -1.52 6.73 0.84
C THR A 37 -0.95 7.34 -0.44
N ILE A 38 -1.30 6.80 -1.62
CA ILE A 38 -0.93 7.40 -2.91
C ILE A 38 -1.56 8.79 -3.10
N LEU A 39 -2.85 8.91 -2.79
CA LEU A 39 -3.62 10.14 -3.04
C LEU A 39 -3.28 11.26 -2.05
N SER A 40 -2.80 10.94 -0.85
CA SER A 40 -2.49 11.93 0.19
C SER A 40 -1.21 12.74 -0.08
N ASP A 41 -0.53 12.52 -1.22
CA ASP A 41 0.77 13.11 -1.57
C ASP A 41 1.76 13.15 -0.39
N GLN A 42 1.68 12.11 0.47
CA GLN A 42 2.72 11.88 1.45
C GLN A 42 4.04 11.78 0.67
N ARG A 43 5.15 12.19 1.29
CA ARG A 43 6.51 12.15 0.70
C ARG A 43 6.97 10.70 0.49
N LEU A 44 6.22 9.95 -0.30
CA LEU A 44 6.52 8.63 -0.78
C LEU A 44 7.69 8.79 -1.73
N THR A 45 8.73 8.04 -1.45
CA THR A 45 9.83 7.82 -2.38
C THR A 45 9.30 7.13 -3.65
N GLN A 46 10.04 7.26 -4.74
CA GLN A 46 9.71 6.60 -6.00
C GLN A 46 9.60 5.07 -5.83
N ALA A 47 10.43 4.49 -4.96
CA ALA A 47 10.39 3.06 -4.62
C ALA A 47 9.09 2.68 -3.91
N GLU A 48 8.62 3.47 -2.94
CA GLU A 48 7.35 3.21 -2.26
C GLU A 48 6.17 3.31 -3.23
N ARG A 49 6.14 4.33 -4.10
CA ARG A 49 5.11 4.45 -5.14
C ARG A 49 5.12 3.24 -6.07
N TYR A 50 6.29 2.79 -6.50
CA TYR A 50 6.43 1.59 -7.34
C TYR A 50 5.91 0.33 -6.64
N HIS A 51 6.23 0.14 -5.37
CA HIS A 51 5.77 -1.01 -4.58
C HIS A 51 4.24 -1.05 -4.46
N ILE A 52 3.62 0.10 -4.18
CA ILE A 52 2.15 0.18 -4.09
C ILE A 52 1.51 -0.02 -5.47
N SER A 53 2.04 0.62 -6.52
CA SER A 53 1.54 0.43 -7.89
C SER A 53 1.58 -1.04 -8.31
N ARG A 54 2.67 -1.76 -7.96
CA ARG A 54 2.78 -3.19 -8.23
C ARG A 54 1.63 -3.99 -7.61
N VAL A 55 1.22 -3.69 -6.37
CA VAL A 55 0.07 -4.37 -5.76
C VAL A 55 -1.21 -4.15 -6.57
N PHE A 56 -1.43 -2.93 -7.07
CA PHE A 56 -2.59 -2.62 -7.91
C PHE A 56 -2.52 -3.32 -9.28
N ASP A 57 -1.33 -3.45 -9.86
CA ASP A 57 -1.13 -4.22 -11.10
C ASP A 57 -1.43 -5.70 -10.89
N GLU A 58 -0.96 -6.29 -9.77
CA GLU A 58 -1.23 -7.68 -9.41
C GLU A 58 -2.72 -7.92 -9.11
N LEU A 59 -3.41 -6.93 -8.52
CA LEU A 59 -4.85 -6.94 -8.32
C LEU A 59 -5.59 -6.91 -9.67
N GLN A 60 -5.22 -6.01 -10.58
CA GLN A 60 -5.84 -5.92 -11.91
C GLN A 60 -5.57 -7.18 -12.76
N ALA A 61 -4.39 -7.78 -12.59
CA ALA A 61 -4.04 -9.04 -13.23
C ALA A 61 -4.76 -10.25 -12.61
N GLY A 62 -5.52 -10.06 -11.52
CA GLY A 62 -6.23 -11.13 -10.82
C GLY A 62 -5.32 -12.08 -10.02
N ARG A 63 -4.05 -11.72 -9.82
CA ARG A 63 -3.08 -12.49 -9.00
C ARG A 63 -3.22 -12.17 -7.52
N VAL A 64 -3.71 -10.97 -7.19
CA VAL A 64 -4.19 -10.62 -5.85
C VAL A 64 -5.72 -10.61 -5.87
N MET A 65 -6.34 -11.29 -4.92
CA MET A 65 -7.78 -11.30 -4.74
C MET A 65 -8.20 -10.34 -3.62
N LEU A 66 -9.27 -9.59 -3.87
CA LEU A 66 -9.95 -8.84 -2.82
C LEU A 66 -10.75 -9.81 -1.95
N VAL A 67 -10.32 -9.97 -0.71
CA VAL A 67 -10.98 -10.79 0.33
C VAL A 67 -11.56 -9.87 1.39
N ASP A 68 -12.62 -10.29 2.09
CA ASP A 68 -13.22 -9.53 3.19
C ASP A 68 -13.10 -10.32 4.49
#